data_AF-A0A7W1DZX9-F1
#
_entry.id   AF-A0A7W1DZX9-F1
#
_cell.length_a   1.000
_cell.length_b   1.000
_cell.length_c   1.000
_cell.angle_alpha   90.00
_cell.angle_beta   90.00
_cell.angle_gamma   90.00
#
_symmetry.space_group_name_H-M   'P 1'
#
loop_
_entity.id
_entity.type
_entity.pdbx_description
1 polymer ?
#
loop_
_entity_poly.entity_id
_entity_poly.type
_entity_poly.pdbx_seq_one_letter_code
_entity_poly.pdbx_strand_id
1 'polypeptide(L)'
;MPKSARKALRVAVSGALVILASSAPAAAQAPAATISVHTDERGAAVNLGLVGFNWRTGGAAVAPLRPSVVRSFAVRLSRVAPAPGVFDFAAADAEVDAVERTGATPLLVLIERPPWANQAGSCGYEAAVTAVLTHYDVDRLRRGHRPVWIESGNEPEFPPAAHGQLPTELAADVGAQVRAVVAVERRRAVHVVYGGPAALFADPAVVAGFVTVARAAGRAPDFVSWHACSNAPLLGPDGPEDTSSPAAIAVWQADHGVNPAATPVLMGAGADVVRAAVRAVTPVGEALPSLAITEWNLSSGGLDRRHDSHVGAAHALGALVEMQRHAVDVSAFFASVDRHCTDVAHNPTRGEFCGDWGTASAGGVRKPVWFAFDLWNRLAGQVLPMTGDDPNGGFWAMASRSDSTVRVLLVAFSAAVPRDRTVQVALAGSVPTGEPTVRRLDASHPDGRPEALTTGLASIA
;
A
#
# COMPACT_ATOMS: atom_id res chain seq x y z
N MET A 1 9.01 -58.53 -0.04
CA MET A 1 9.62 -58.10 -1.33
C MET A 1 8.51 -58.01 -2.37
N PRO A 2 8.47 -57.03 -3.31
CA PRO A 2 9.20 -55.77 -3.37
C PRO A 2 8.31 -54.51 -3.45
N LYS A 3 8.93 -53.39 -3.04
CA LYS A 3 8.49 -52.00 -3.16
C LYS A 3 8.62 -51.56 -4.62
N SER A 4 7.58 -50.98 -5.20
CA SER A 4 7.63 -50.36 -6.53
C SER A 4 8.36 -49.01 -6.45
N ALA A 5 9.41 -48.90 -7.26
CA ALA A 5 10.30 -47.76 -7.36
C ALA A 5 9.66 -46.62 -8.17
N ARG A 6 9.57 -45.41 -7.59
CA ARG A 6 9.45 -44.17 -8.35
C ARG A 6 10.87 -43.63 -8.57
N LYS A 7 11.39 -43.78 -9.79
CA LYS A 7 12.61 -43.10 -10.25
C LYS A 7 12.30 -41.61 -10.43
N ALA A 8 12.92 -40.75 -9.61
CA ALA A 8 13.02 -39.33 -9.88
C ALA A 8 14.25 -39.08 -10.76
N LEU A 9 14.02 -38.44 -11.91
CA LEU A 9 15.04 -37.97 -12.83
C LEU A 9 15.72 -36.72 -12.21
N ARG A 10 16.97 -36.85 -11.78
CA ARG A 10 17.81 -35.71 -11.38
C ARG A 10 18.60 -35.26 -12.60
N VAL A 11 18.26 -34.10 -13.15
CA VAL A 11 19.12 -33.39 -14.10
C VAL A 11 20.08 -32.55 -13.26
N ALA A 12 21.36 -32.94 -13.25
CA ALA A 12 22.43 -32.13 -12.67
C ALA A 12 22.97 -31.20 -13.74
N VAL A 13 22.75 -29.89 -13.59
CA VAL A 13 23.47 -28.86 -14.36
C VAL A 13 24.54 -28.30 -13.44
N SER A 14 25.77 -28.79 -13.58
CA SER A 14 26.94 -28.25 -12.90
C SER A 14 27.62 -27.24 -13.82
N GLY A 15 27.32 -25.96 -13.64
CA GLY A 15 28.09 -24.85 -14.22
C GLY A 15 28.92 -24.19 -13.12
N ALA A 16 30.25 -24.27 -13.22
CA ALA A 16 31.16 -23.58 -12.32
C ALA A 16 31.18 -22.08 -12.67
N LEU A 17 30.75 -21.23 -11.74
CA LEU A 17 30.83 -19.77 -11.85
C LEU A 17 32.18 -19.30 -11.27
N VAL A 18 33.07 -18.82 -12.13
CA VAL A 18 34.30 -18.12 -11.71
C VAL A 18 33.93 -16.67 -11.42
N ILE A 19 33.96 -16.28 -10.14
CA ILE A 19 33.74 -14.90 -9.71
C ILE A 19 35.10 -14.18 -9.74
N LEU A 20 35.29 -13.34 -10.75
CA LEU A 20 36.37 -12.34 -10.76
C LEU A 20 35.91 -11.17 -9.88
N ALA A 21 36.59 -10.94 -8.76
CA ALA A 21 36.42 -9.75 -7.94
C ALA A 21 36.84 -8.52 -8.75
N SER A 22 35.85 -7.82 -9.31
CA SER A 22 36.04 -6.51 -9.92
C SER A 22 35.86 -5.46 -8.83
N SER A 23 36.83 -4.57 -8.68
CA SER A 23 36.68 -3.36 -7.88
C SER A 23 35.48 -2.58 -8.41
N ALA A 24 34.47 -2.34 -7.57
CA ALA A 24 33.30 -1.56 -7.94
C ALA A 24 33.75 -0.18 -8.45
N PRO A 25 33.44 0.21 -9.70
CA PRO A 25 33.76 1.53 -10.19
C PRO A 25 33.04 2.58 -9.31
N ALA A 26 33.69 3.73 -9.09
CA ALA A 26 33.04 4.88 -8.49
C ALA A 26 31.70 5.14 -9.22
N ALA A 27 30.63 5.38 -8.46
CA ALA A 27 29.30 5.58 -9.03
C ALA A 27 29.35 6.69 -10.10
N ALA A 28 29.15 6.31 -11.36
CA ALA A 28 29.14 7.26 -12.46
C ALA A 28 27.98 8.26 -12.24
N GLN A 29 28.30 9.55 -12.30
CA GLN A 29 27.31 10.61 -12.22
C GLN A 29 26.28 10.41 -13.33
N ALA A 30 24.99 10.39 -12.98
CA ALA A 30 23.94 10.31 -13.98
C ALA A 30 23.98 11.59 -14.85
N PRO A 31 23.65 11.51 -16.14
CA PRO A 31 23.56 12.70 -16.98
C PRO A 31 22.57 13.70 -16.38
N ALA A 32 22.86 14.99 -16.51
CA ALA A 32 21.98 16.05 -16.04
C ALA A 32 20.57 15.88 -16.65
N ALA A 33 19.54 15.89 -15.81
CA ALA A 33 18.16 15.80 -16.25
C ALA A 33 17.57 17.21 -16.39
N THR A 34 16.74 17.43 -17.41
CA THR A 34 15.96 18.67 -17.53
C THR A 34 14.48 18.34 -17.42
N ILE A 35 13.83 18.88 -16.38
CA ILE A 35 12.38 18.83 -16.21
C ILE A 35 11.76 20.07 -16.84
N SER A 36 10.82 19.89 -17.76
CA SER A 36 10.06 21.00 -18.35
C SER A 36 8.62 20.97 -17.84
N VAL A 37 8.14 22.06 -17.25
CA VAL A 37 6.79 22.18 -16.67
C VAL A 37 5.99 23.26 -17.41
N HIS A 38 4.80 22.90 -17.88
CA HIS A 38 3.88 23.82 -18.55
C HIS A 38 2.87 24.37 -17.53
N THR A 39 3.03 25.65 -17.15
CA THR A 39 2.28 26.23 -16.01
C THR A 39 0.89 26.77 -16.37
N ASP A 40 0.60 26.96 -17.64
CA ASP A 40 -0.71 27.45 -18.13
C ASP A 40 -1.74 26.33 -18.33
N GLU A 41 -1.25 25.10 -18.53
CA GLU A 41 -2.09 23.92 -18.69
C GLU A 41 -2.41 23.29 -17.34
N ARG A 42 -3.60 22.72 -17.20
CA ARG A 42 -4.08 22.13 -15.95
C ARG A 42 -4.66 20.74 -16.23
N GLY A 43 -4.09 19.74 -15.56
CA GLY A 43 -4.57 18.37 -15.56
C GLY A 43 -5.58 18.11 -14.44
N ALA A 44 -5.73 16.82 -14.10
CA ALA A 44 -6.55 16.38 -12.98
C ALA A 44 -6.04 16.95 -11.64
N ALA A 45 -6.88 16.90 -10.60
CA ALA A 45 -6.43 17.20 -9.25
C ALA A 45 -5.37 16.19 -8.79
N VAL A 46 -4.42 16.64 -7.97
CA VAL A 46 -3.55 15.73 -7.22
C VAL A 46 -4.42 14.87 -6.31
N ASN A 47 -4.27 13.56 -6.41
CA ASN A 47 -5.04 12.60 -5.65
C ASN A 47 -4.52 12.51 -4.21
N LEU A 48 -5.17 13.26 -3.31
CA LEU A 48 -4.93 13.17 -1.87
C LEU A 48 -5.52 11.88 -1.26
N GLY A 49 -6.34 11.14 -2.02
CA GLY A 49 -6.82 9.80 -1.68
C GLY A 49 -5.70 8.76 -1.51
N LEU A 50 -4.51 9.03 -2.05
CA LEU A 50 -3.31 8.19 -1.92
C LEU A 50 -2.59 8.33 -0.57
N VAL A 51 -3.05 9.23 0.31
CA VAL A 51 -2.55 9.33 1.68
C VAL A 51 -3.49 8.56 2.60
N GLY A 52 -3.30 7.25 2.70
CA GLY A 52 -3.98 6.40 3.67
C GLY A 52 -2.99 5.50 4.39
N PHE A 53 -3.43 4.85 5.47
CA PHE A 53 -2.56 4.00 6.30
C PHE A 53 -3.27 2.76 6.81
N ASN A 54 -2.54 1.66 6.96
CA ASN A 54 -2.98 0.54 7.78
C ASN A 54 -2.79 0.88 9.26
N TRP A 55 -3.85 0.71 10.03
CA TRP A 55 -3.88 1.05 11.44
C TRP A 55 -3.11 0.05 12.28
N ARG A 56 -2.34 0.60 13.21
CA ARG A 56 -1.80 -0.12 14.37
C ARG A 56 -2.11 0.70 15.61
N THR A 57 -2.34 0.02 16.73
CA THR A 57 -2.56 0.67 18.04
C THR A 57 -1.45 1.68 18.31
N GLY A 58 -1.82 2.92 18.66
CA GLY A 58 -0.87 4.03 18.77
C GLY A 58 -0.67 4.84 17.47
N GLY A 59 -1.38 4.50 16.39
CA GLY A 59 -1.27 5.12 15.06
C GLY A 59 -1.69 6.59 14.96
N ALA A 60 -1.95 7.30 16.06
CA ALA A 60 -2.33 8.71 16.03
C ALA A 60 -1.24 9.63 15.43
N ALA A 61 0.01 9.14 15.33
CA ALA A 61 1.13 9.86 14.71
C ALA A 61 0.86 10.26 13.23
N VAL A 62 0.00 9.54 12.52
CA VAL A 62 -0.38 9.89 11.13
C VAL A 62 -1.53 10.88 11.02
N ALA A 63 -2.24 11.21 12.12
CA ALA A 63 -3.38 12.12 12.08
C ALA A 63 -3.07 13.50 11.45
N PRO A 64 -1.91 14.14 11.68
CA PRO A 64 -1.61 15.42 11.05
C PRO A 64 -1.42 15.34 9.52
N LEU A 65 -1.20 14.13 8.98
CA LEU A 65 -1.16 13.88 7.53
C LEU A 65 -2.56 13.86 6.90
N ARG A 66 -3.62 13.94 7.71
CA ARG A 66 -5.03 13.97 7.29
C ARG A 66 -5.36 12.83 6.31
N PRO A 67 -5.17 11.56 6.73
CA PRO A 67 -5.38 10.45 5.82
C PRO A 67 -6.80 10.40 5.28
N SER A 68 -6.95 10.06 4.00
CA SER A 68 -8.24 9.88 3.33
C SER A 68 -8.97 8.67 3.91
N VAL A 69 -8.24 7.55 4.02
CA VAL A 69 -8.69 6.28 4.58
C VAL A 69 -7.68 5.76 5.58
N VAL A 70 -8.18 5.02 6.56
CA VAL A 70 -7.33 4.21 7.43
C VAL A 70 -7.93 2.82 7.50
N ARG A 71 -7.15 1.85 7.04
CA ARG A 71 -7.52 0.45 6.96
C ARG A 71 -7.26 -0.27 8.28
N SER A 72 -8.19 -1.09 8.73
CA SER A 72 -8.13 -1.72 10.05
C SER A 72 -8.62 -3.16 10.05
N PHE A 73 -7.86 -3.99 10.77
CA PHE A 73 -8.19 -5.38 11.09
C PHE A 73 -9.04 -5.51 12.37
N ALA A 74 -9.73 -4.45 12.79
CA ALA A 74 -10.58 -4.43 13.98
C ALA A 74 -11.69 -5.50 13.92
N VAL A 75 -12.25 -5.73 12.73
CA VAL A 75 -13.35 -6.67 12.52
C VAL A 75 -12.83 -8.07 12.24
N ARG A 76 -12.45 -8.76 13.31
CA ARG A 76 -12.19 -10.20 13.29
C ARG A 76 -13.46 -10.95 13.63
N LEU A 77 -14.05 -11.65 12.66
CA LEU A 77 -15.35 -12.31 12.87
C LEU A 77 -15.30 -13.38 13.96
N SER A 78 -14.13 -13.97 14.22
CA SER A 78 -13.96 -14.92 15.32
C SER A 78 -14.13 -14.29 16.71
N ARG A 79 -13.80 -12.99 16.84
CA ARG A 79 -13.87 -12.22 18.08
C ARG A 79 -15.19 -11.47 18.22
N VAL A 80 -15.64 -10.87 17.11
CA VAL A 80 -16.88 -10.09 17.07
C VAL A 80 -18.10 -10.99 17.20
N ALA A 81 -18.05 -12.23 16.71
CA ALA A 81 -19.17 -13.18 16.78
C ALA A 81 -18.71 -14.51 17.44
N PRO A 82 -18.43 -14.54 18.76
CA PRO A 82 -17.87 -15.71 19.42
C PRO A 82 -18.86 -16.88 19.53
N ALA A 83 -20.17 -16.61 19.53
CA ALA A 83 -21.23 -17.61 19.61
C ALA A 83 -22.45 -17.19 18.74
N PRO A 84 -23.32 -18.14 18.35
CA PRO A 84 -24.51 -17.82 17.56
C PRO A 84 -25.38 -16.75 18.23
N GLY A 85 -25.66 -15.65 17.52
CA GLY A 85 -26.50 -14.55 18.00
C GLY A 85 -25.86 -13.65 19.07
N VAL A 86 -24.59 -13.89 19.43
CA VAL A 86 -23.84 -13.05 20.37
C VAL A 86 -22.82 -12.23 19.59
N PHE A 87 -22.86 -10.91 19.74
CA PHE A 87 -21.95 -9.99 19.09
C PHE A 87 -21.27 -9.06 20.10
N ASP A 88 -19.94 -8.97 20.06
CA ASP A 88 -19.13 -8.06 20.87
C ASP A 88 -18.29 -7.16 19.98
N PHE A 89 -18.73 -5.89 19.87
CA PHE A 89 -18.05 -4.88 19.08
C PHE A 89 -17.13 -3.98 19.92
N ALA A 90 -17.01 -4.16 21.24
CA ALA A 90 -16.38 -3.16 22.10
C ALA A 90 -14.92 -2.85 21.72
N ALA A 91 -14.12 -3.89 21.47
CA ALA A 91 -12.73 -3.72 21.06
C ALA A 91 -12.61 -3.13 19.64
N ALA A 92 -13.48 -3.56 18.72
CA ALA A 92 -13.49 -3.06 17.35
C ALA A 92 -13.94 -1.59 17.30
N ASP A 93 -14.97 -1.21 18.06
CA ASP A 93 -15.45 0.16 18.21
C ASP A 93 -14.36 1.09 18.75
N ALA A 94 -13.62 0.67 19.78
CA ALA A 94 -12.53 1.47 20.32
C ALA A 94 -11.44 1.76 19.27
N GLU A 95 -11.15 0.79 18.39
CA GLU A 95 -10.20 0.96 17.29
C GLU A 95 -10.76 1.88 16.20
N VAL A 96 -12.01 1.65 15.78
CA VAL A 96 -12.69 2.48 14.77
C VAL A 96 -12.83 3.94 15.25
N ASP A 97 -13.16 4.17 16.52
CA ASP A 97 -13.20 5.49 17.13
C ASP A 97 -11.82 6.16 17.13
N ALA A 98 -10.74 5.39 17.30
CA ALA A 98 -9.38 5.91 17.19
C ALA A 98 -9.03 6.30 15.75
N VAL A 99 -9.49 5.52 14.78
CA VAL A 99 -9.38 5.85 13.35
C VAL A 99 -10.16 7.12 13.02
N GLU A 100 -11.43 7.22 13.43
CA GLU A 100 -12.30 8.38 13.17
C GLU A 100 -11.69 9.69 13.72
N ARG A 101 -11.02 9.63 14.88
CA ARG A 101 -10.32 10.79 15.48
C ARG A 101 -9.15 11.31 14.63
N THR A 102 -8.62 10.54 13.69
CA THR A 102 -7.64 11.03 12.71
C THR A 102 -8.28 11.88 11.61
N GLY A 103 -9.61 11.87 11.50
CA GLY A 103 -10.38 12.48 10.42
C GLY A 103 -10.59 11.56 9.20
N ALA A 104 -9.96 10.38 9.18
CA ALA A 104 -10.05 9.44 8.07
C ALA A 104 -11.39 8.69 8.01
N THR A 105 -11.68 8.13 6.83
CA THR A 105 -12.74 7.14 6.65
C THR A 105 -12.20 5.76 7.07
N PRO A 106 -12.81 5.07 8.04
CA PRO A 106 -12.40 3.71 8.38
C PRO A 106 -12.68 2.75 7.22
N LEU A 107 -11.69 1.96 6.82
CA LEU A 107 -11.84 0.83 5.91
C LEU A 107 -11.67 -0.46 6.73
N LEU A 108 -12.78 -1.17 6.96
CA LEU A 108 -12.84 -2.33 7.82
C LEU A 108 -12.70 -3.61 6.99
N VAL A 109 -11.74 -4.44 7.38
CA VAL A 109 -11.44 -5.69 6.69
C VAL A 109 -12.21 -6.84 7.34
N LEU A 110 -13.03 -7.56 6.57
CA LEU A 110 -13.74 -8.74 7.03
C LEU A 110 -12.83 -9.96 7.02
N ILE A 111 -12.13 -10.21 8.13
CA ILE A 111 -11.22 -11.35 8.28
C ILE A 111 -11.73 -12.39 9.27
N GLU A 112 -11.16 -13.59 9.13
CA GLU A 112 -11.48 -14.79 9.89
C GLU A 112 -12.96 -15.21 9.69
N ARG A 113 -13.37 -16.28 10.38
CA ARG A 113 -14.77 -16.72 10.42
C ARG A 113 -15.21 -16.89 11.88
N PRO A 114 -16.51 -16.75 12.18
CA PRO A 114 -17.03 -17.06 13.50
C PRO A 114 -16.70 -18.53 13.86
N PRO A 115 -16.31 -18.85 15.10
CA PRO A 115 -15.86 -20.21 15.44
C PRO A 115 -16.98 -21.26 15.29
N TRP A 116 -18.23 -20.82 15.44
CA TRP A 116 -19.45 -21.64 15.31
C TRP A 116 -19.98 -21.73 13.87
N ALA A 117 -19.39 -20.99 12.92
CA ALA A 117 -19.75 -20.96 11.51
C ALA A 117 -18.51 -20.85 10.63
N ASN A 118 -17.57 -21.77 10.84
CA ASN A 118 -16.25 -21.77 10.19
C ASN A 118 -16.26 -22.28 8.74
N GLN A 119 -17.40 -22.77 8.24
CA GLN A 119 -17.58 -23.14 6.85
C GLN A 119 -17.82 -21.89 5.99
N ALA A 120 -17.07 -21.78 4.90
CA ALA A 120 -17.18 -20.70 3.93
C ALA A 120 -18.62 -20.55 3.40
N GLY A 121 -19.08 -19.29 3.30
CA GLY A 121 -20.40 -18.94 2.79
C GLY A 121 -21.60 -19.50 3.57
N SER A 122 -21.40 -20.06 4.76
CA SER A 122 -22.49 -20.60 5.58
C SER A 122 -23.48 -19.52 6.01
N CYS A 123 -24.72 -19.91 6.32
CA CYS A 123 -25.74 -18.97 6.83
C CYS A 123 -25.28 -18.27 8.13
N GLY A 124 -24.48 -18.95 8.95
CA GLY A 124 -23.91 -18.37 10.17
C GLY A 124 -22.86 -17.29 9.87
N TYR A 125 -22.00 -17.52 8.87
CA TYR A 125 -21.06 -16.52 8.38
C TYR A 125 -21.81 -15.30 7.81
N GLU A 126 -22.82 -15.51 6.97
CA GLU A 126 -23.67 -14.44 6.43
C GLU A 126 -24.37 -13.62 7.53
N ALA A 127 -24.88 -14.28 8.57
CA ALA A 127 -25.50 -13.62 9.72
C ALA A 127 -24.50 -12.76 10.50
N ALA A 128 -23.27 -13.23 10.68
CA ALA A 128 -22.21 -12.47 11.33
C ALA A 128 -21.81 -11.23 10.52
N VAL A 129 -21.64 -11.36 9.20
CA VAL A 129 -21.40 -10.21 8.31
C VAL A 129 -22.57 -9.23 8.35
N THR A 130 -23.81 -9.72 8.31
CA THR A 130 -25.01 -8.87 8.43
C THR A 130 -25.02 -8.06 9.72
N ALA A 131 -24.58 -8.65 10.83
CA ALA A 131 -24.49 -7.96 12.12
C ALA A 131 -23.42 -6.87 12.11
N VAL A 132 -22.23 -7.12 11.53
CA VAL A 132 -21.18 -6.11 11.35
C VAL A 132 -21.71 -4.93 10.53
N LEU A 133 -22.30 -5.19 9.37
CA LEU A 133 -22.85 -4.16 8.49
C LEU A 133 -23.97 -3.36 9.16
N THR A 134 -24.84 -4.02 9.91
CA THR A 134 -25.89 -3.33 10.67
C THR A 134 -25.28 -2.42 11.74
N HIS A 135 -24.25 -2.89 12.45
CA HIS A 135 -23.61 -2.09 13.49
C HIS A 135 -22.90 -0.86 12.92
N TYR A 136 -22.07 -1.02 11.89
CA TYR A 136 -21.24 0.07 11.36
C TYR A 136 -21.96 0.98 10.35
N ASP A 137 -22.70 0.44 9.37
CA ASP A 137 -23.33 1.24 8.30
C ASP A 137 -24.74 1.73 8.63
N VAL A 138 -25.31 1.29 9.76
CA VAL A 138 -26.67 1.68 10.17
C VAL A 138 -26.67 2.29 11.56
N ASP A 139 -26.27 1.53 12.58
CA ASP A 139 -26.47 1.95 13.97
C ASP A 139 -25.43 3.00 14.42
N ARG A 140 -24.16 2.86 14.01
CA ARG A 140 -23.14 3.90 14.24
C ARG A 140 -23.41 5.14 13.41
N LEU A 141 -23.77 5.00 12.13
CA LEU A 141 -24.11 6.16 11.29
C LEU A 141 -25.26 6.99 11.88
N ARG A 142 -26.31 6.34 12.41
CA ARG A 142 -27.41 7.03 13.12
C ARG A 142 -26.98 7.76 14.40
N ARG A 143 -25.89 7.32 15.03
CA ARG A 143 -25.28 7.97 16.20
C ARG A 143 -24.32 9.11 15.82
N GLY A 144 -24.22 9.44 14.53
CA GLY A 144 -23.40 10.54 14.04
C GLY A 144 -21.94 10.17 13.74
N HIS A 145 -21.61 8.88 13.71
CA HIS A 145 -20.30 8.41 13.27
C HIS A 145 -20.12 8.56 11.75
N ARG A 146 -18.87 8.44 11.30
CA ARG A 146 -18.53 8.52 9.86
C ARG A 146 -18.96 7.22 9.16
N PRO A 147 -19.30 7.27 7.86
CA PRO A 147 -19.48 6.06 7.07
C PRO A 147 -18.16 5.25 7.04
N VAL A 148 -18.29 3.93 6.91
CA VAL A 148 -17.14 3.03 6.79
C VAL A 148 -17.10 2.42 5.39
N TRP A 149 -15.94 1.93 4.98
CA TRP A 149 -15.79 1.05 3.83
C TRP A 149 -15.61 -0.38 4.33
N ILE A 150 -16.14 -1.35 3.58
CA ILE A 150 -16.07 -2.76 3.93
C ILE A 150 -15.27 -3.50 2.86
N GLU A 151 -14.19 -4.15 3.28
CA GLU A 151 -13.33 -4.94 2.42
C GLU A 151 -13.48 -6.44 2.68
N SER A 152 -13.65 -7.22 1.62
CA SER A 152 -13.76 -8.67 1.65
C SER A 152 -12.39 -9.31 1.82
N GLY A 153 -12.10 -9.84 3.01
CA GLY A 153 -10.94 -10.71 3.23
C GLY A 153 -9.59 -9.99 3.24
N ASN A 154 -8.53 -10.79 3.28
CA ASN A 154 -7.15 -10.35 3.22
C ASN A 154 -6.28 -11.45 2.65
N GLU A 155 -5.63 -11.18 1.52
CA GLU A 155 -4.64 -12.06 0.87
C GLU A 155 -5.12 -13.51 0.76
N PRO A 156 -6.28 -13.75 0.08
CA PRO A 156 -6.81 -15.11 -0.01
C PRO A 156 -5.80 -16.10 -0.59
N GLU A 157 -4.82 -15.64 -1.38
CA GLU A 157 -3.77 -16.42 -2.02
C GLU A 157 -2.63 -16.86 -1.09
N PHE A 158 -2.50 -16.30 0.12
CA PHE A 158 -1.37 -16.57 1.02
C PHE A 158 -1.67 -17.72 2.00
N PRO A 159 -1.06 -18.92 1.84
CA PRO A 159 -1.25 -20.03 2.77
C PRO A 159 -0.34 -19.90 4.00
N PRO A 160 -0.74 -20.45 5.18
CA PRO A 160 -2.03 -21.05 5.48
C PRO A 160 -3.02 -19.95 5.93
N ALA A 161 -3.85 -19.42 5.01
CA ALA A 161 -4.87 -18.38 5.21
C ALA A 161 -4.85 -17.74 6.62
N ALA A 162 -3.82 -16.95 6.92
CA ALA A 162 -3.63 -16.36 8.25
C ALA A 162 -4.82 -15.45 8.65
N HIS A 163 -5.66 -15.13 7.67
CA HIS A 163 -6.84 -14.28 7.78
C HIS A 163 -8.15 -14.98 7.37
N GLY A 164 -8.15 -16.31 7.20
CA GLY A 164 -9.34 -17.15 7.17
C GLY A 164 -10.16 -17.20 5.87
N GLN A 165 -9.65 -16.72 4.73
CA GLN A 165 -10.25 -16.92 3.41
C GLN A 165 -9.24 -17.61 2.49
N LEU A 166 -9.61 -18.75 1.91
CA LEU A 166 -8.80 -19.45 0.90
C LEU A 166 -9.29 -19.09 -0.50
N PRO A 167 -8.45 -19.20 -1.56
CA PRO A 167 -8.89 -18.88 -2.92
C PRO A 167 -10.05 -19.77 -3.37
N THR A 168 -10.04 -21.03 -2.93
CA THR A 168 -11.09 -22.03 -3.19
C THR A 168 -12.41 -21.72 -2.47
N GLU A 169 -12.38 -20.88 -1.43
CA GLU A 169 -13.53 -20.52 -0.61
C GLU A 169 -14.05 -19.11 -0.93
N LEU A 170 -13.25 -18.30 -1.64
CA LEU A 170 -13.54 -16.91 -1.98
C LEU A 170 -14.95 -16.75 -2.58
N ALA A 171 -15.35 -17.63 -3.50
CA ALA A 171 -16.65 -17.54 -4.14
C ALA A 171 -17.82 -17.67 -3.15
N ALA A 172 -17.70 -18.56 -2.17
CA ALA A 172 -18.74 -18.80 -1.18
C ALA A 172 -18.82 -17.65 -0.16
N ASP A 173 -17.67 -17.16 0.32
CA ASP A 173 -17.61 -16.05 1.27
C ASP A 173 -18.09 -14.73 0.65
N VAL A 174 -17.60 -14.38 -0.55
CA VAL A 174 -18.05 -13.17 -1.28
C VAL A 174 -19.55 -13.24 -1.55
N GLY A 175 -20.07 -14.41 -1.96
CA GLY A 175 -21.50 -14.59 -2.16
C GLY A 175 -22.33 -14.33 -0.90
N ALA A 176 -21.87 -14.80 0.26
CA ALA A 176 -22.52 -14.52 1.55
C ALA A 176 -22.42 -13.06 1.96
N GLN A 177 -21.25 -12.43 1.79
CA GLN A 177 -21.07 -11.01 2.10
C GLN A 177 -21.97 -10.13 1.23
N VAL A 178 -22.05 -10.39 -0.08
CA VAL A 178 -22.94 -9.62 -0.98
C VAL A 178 -24.41 -9.77 -0.60
N ARG A 179 -24.87 -10.98 -0.25
CA ARG A 179 -26.25 -11.17 0.23
C ARG A 179 -26.51 -10.38 1.51
N ALA A 180 -25.56 -10.35 2.44
CA ALA A 180 -25.64 -9.52 3.64
C ALA A 180 -25.73 -8.02 3.31
N VAL A 181 -24.87 -7.53 2.41
CA VAL A 181 -24.89 -6.13 1.92
C VAL A 181 -26.25 -5.78 1.34
N VAL A 182 -26.73 -6.55 0.36
CA VAL A 182 -28.03 -6.31 -0.30
C VAL A 182 -29.18 -6.34 0.71
N ALA A 183 -29.13 -7.25 1.69
CA ALA A 183 -30.15 -7.32 2.73
C ALA A 183 -30.16 -6.08 3.63
N VAL A 184 -28.99 -5.56 4.01
CA VAL A 184 -28.87 -4.35 4.84
C VAL A 184 -29.30 -3.11 4.06
N GLU A 185 -28.79 -2.92 2.84
CA GLU A 185 -29.16 -1.78 1.97
C GLU A 185 -30.68 -1.71 1.78
N ARG A 186 -31.33 -2.84 1.44
CA ARG A 186 -32.79 -2.90 1.25
C ARG A 186 -33.59 -2.61 2.52
N ARG A 187 -33.19 -3.17 3.66
CA ARG A 187 -33.96 -3.04 4.91
C ARG A 187 -33.82 -1.66 5.54
N ARG A 188 -32.71 -0.97 5.29
CA ARG A 188 -32.33 0.23 6.05
C ARG A 188 -32.20 1.48 5.17
N ALA A 189 -32.35 1.35 3.85
CA ALA A 189 -32.21 2.44 2.89
C ALA A 189 -30.86 3.16 3.02
N VAL A 190 -29.79 2.39 3.24
CA VAL A 190 -28.41 2.86 3.28
C VAL A 190 -27.67 2.33 2.05
N HIS A 191 -26.54 2.94 1.71
CA HIS A 191 -25.59 2.43 0.73
C HIS A 191 -24.31 2.00 1.46
N VAL A 192 -23.92 0.74 1.29
CA VAL A 192 -22.70 0.20 1.90
C VAL A 192 -21.61 0.24 0.83
N VAL A 193 -20.48 0.90 1.14
CA VAL A 193 -19.31 0.90 0.26
C VAL A 193 -18.57 -0.42 0.46
N TYR A 194 -18.70 -1.33 -0.51
CA TYR A 194 -18.19 -2.70 -0.43
C TYR A 194 -17.21 -3.02 -1.56
N GLY A 195 -16.09 -3.66 -1.22
CA GLY A 195 -15.05 -4.04 -2.18
C GLY A 195 -14.14 -5.15 -1.69
N GLY A 196 -13.08 -5.43 -2.44
CA GLY A 196 -12.18 -6.55 -2.18
C GLY A 196 -11.41 -7.02 -3.41
N PRO A 197 -10.71 -8.17 -3.38
CA PRO A 197 -10.65 -9.12 -2.27
C PRO A 197 -9.41 -8.96 -1.38
N ALA A 198 -8.77 -7.77 -1.40
CA ALA A 198 -7.45 -7.57 -0.79
C ALA A 198 -6.44 -8.61 -1.29
N ALA A 199 -6.40 -8.82 -2.60
CA ALA A 199 -5.51 -9.80 -3.24
C ALA A 199 -4.05 -9.55 -2.83
N LEU A 200 -3.28 -10.61 -2.57
CA LEU A 200 -1.86 -10.51 -2.17
C LEU A 200 -1.02 -9.73 -3.20
N PHE A 201 -1.39 -9.84 -4.47
CA PHE A 201 -0.77 -9.13 -5.58
C PHE A 201 -1.85 -8.56 -6.50
N ALA A 202 -1.44 -7.79 -7.51
CA ALA A 202 -2.27 -7.38 -8.64
C ALA A 202 -2.63 -8.58 -9.56
N ASP A 203 -3.13 -9.68 -8.99
CA ASP A 203 -3.47 -10.89 -9.71
C ASP A 203 -4.79 -10.70 -10.48
N PRO A 204 -4.76 -10.70 -11.82
CA PRO A 204 -5.95 -10.46 -12.62
C PRO A 204 -7.02 -11.54 -12.44
N ALA A 205 -6.63 -12.80 -12.18
CA ALA A 205 -7.58 -13.91 -12.01
C ALA A 205 -8.34 -13.79 -10.69
N VAL A 206 -7.64 -13.44 -9.60
CA VAL A 206 -8.27 -13.30 -8.28
C VAL A 206 -9.19 -12.08 -8.25
N VAL A 207 -8.72 -10.93 -8.75
CA VAL A 207 -9.53 -9.70 -8.74
C VAL A 207 -10.73 -9.80 -9.69
N ALA A 208 -10.54 -10.30 -10.92
CA ALA A 208 -11.67 -10.49 -11.84
C ALA A 208 -12.66 -11.57 -11.34
N GLY A 209 -12.14 -12.61 -10.67
CA GLY A 209 -12.94 -13.63 -10.00
C GLY A 209 -13.83 -13.03 -8.92
N PHE A 210 -13.27 -12.18 -8.05
CA PHE A 210 -14.04 -11.45 -7.03
C PHE A 210 -15.17 -10.62 -7.65
N VAL A 211 -14.88 -9.80 -8.66
CA VAL A 211 -15.91 -8.97 -9.34
C VAL A 211 -17.00 -9.84 -9.95
N THR A 212 -16.63 -10.93 -10.62
CA THR A 212 -17.57 -11.85 -11.26
C THR A 212 -18.51 -12.49 -10.24
N VAL A 213 -17.97 -12.99 -9.13
CA VAL A 213 -18.76 -13.61 -8.06
C VAL A 213 -19.68 -12.60 -7.40
N ALA A 214 -19.17 -11.41 -7.06
CA ALA A 214 -19.98 -10.38 -6.41
C ALA A 214 -21.20 -10.01 -7.26
N ARG A 215 -20.98 -9.79 -8.56
CA ARG A 215 -22.05 -9.51 -9.53
C ARG A 215 -23.05 -10.66 -9.64
N ALA A 216 -22.56 -11.91 -9.72
CA ALA A 216 -23.43 -13.09 -9.76
C ALA A 216 -24.27 -13.23 -8.48
N ALA A 217 -23.78 -12.77 -7.34
CA ALA A 217 -24.51 -12.71 -6.08
C ALA A 217 -25.49 -11.53 -5.98
N GLY A 218 -25.52 -10.65 -6.99
CA GLY A 218 -26.54 -9.61 -7.17
C GLY A 218 -26.08 -8.17 -6.93
N ARG A 219 -24.78 -7.90 -6.77
CA ARG A 219 -24.25 -6.55 -6.56
C ARG A 219 -22.83 -6.41 -7.11
N ALA A 220 -22.57 -5.37 -7.91
CA ALA A 220 -21.21 -5.01 -8.30
C ALA A 220 -20.47 -4.38 -7.10
N PRO A 221 -19.16 -4.64 -6.91
CA PRO A 221 -18.39 -3.96 -5.88
C PRO A 221 -18.20 -2.48 -6.24
N ASP A 222 -18.06 -1.63 -5.21
CA ASP A 222 -17.78 -0.20 -5.35
C ASP A 222 -16.27 0.07 -5.57
N PHE A 223 -15.42 -0.82 -5.03
CA PHE A 223 -13.98 -0.81 -5.26
C PHE A 223 -13.42 -2.23 -5.39
N VAL A 224 -12.27 -2.35 -6.06
CA VAL A 224 -11.43 -3.55 -6.01
C VAL A 224 -10.13 -3.23 -5.30
N SER A 225 -9.57 -4.22 -4.62
CA SER A 225 -8.37 -4.04 -3.82
C SER A 225 -7.35 -5.15 -3.90
N TRP A 226 -6.09 -4.76 -3.78
CA TRP A 226 -4.93 -5.63 -3.75
C TRP A 226 -3.79 -5.00 -2.95
N HIS A 227 -2.77 -5.79 -2.67
CA HIS A 227 -1.57 -5.39 -1.97
C HIS A 227 -0.38 -5.28 -2.93
N ALA A 228 0.58 -4.43 -2.60
CA ALA A 228 1.76 -4.24 -3.40
C ALA A 228 2.97 -3.91 -2.53
N CYS A 229 3.95 -4.81 -2.47
CA CYS A 229 5.25 -4.51 -1.90
C CYS A 229 6.32 -4.59 -2.98
N SER A 230 7.19 -3.59 -3.07
CA SER A 230 8.16 -3.53 -4.17
C SER A 230 9.24 -4.61 -4.08
N ASN A 231 9.44 -5.24 -2.92
CA ASN A 231 10.38 -6.34 -2.80
C ASN A 231 9.80 -7.70 -3.22
N ALA A 232 8.49 -7.86 -3.43
CA ALA A 232 7.94 -9.17 -3.77
C ALA A 232 8.51 -9.74 -5.09
N PRO A 233 8.77 -11.06 -5.18
CA PRO A 233 8.58 -12.10 -4.17
C PRO A 233 9.77 -12.28 -3.19
N LEU A 234 10.77 -11.39 -3.23
CA LEU A 234 11.97 -11.47 -2.39
C LEU A 234 11.74 -10.74 -1.06
N LEU A 235 12.06 -11.38 0.05
CA LEU A 235 12.09 -10.74 1.37
C LEU A 235 13.39 -9.90 1.51
N GLY A 236 13.27 -8.70 2.09
CA GLY A 236 14.21 -7.58 2.02
C GLY A 236 15.55 -7.69 2.80
N PRO A 237 16.40 -6.65 2.70
CA PRO A 237 17.84 -6.71 3.02
C PRO A 237 18.29 -6.80 4.46
N ASP A 238 17.54 -6.20 5.37
CA ASP A 238 18.19 -5.63 6.56
C ASP A 238 17.72 -6.27 7.88
N GLY A 239 16.97 -7.36 7.78
CA GLY A 239 16.63 -8.26 8.88
C GLY A 239 16.31 -9.66 8.34
N PRO A 240 16.38 -10.72 9.17
CA PRO A 240 15.81 -12.00 8.80
C PRO A 240 14.27 -11.86 8.84
N GLU A 241 13.70 -11.19 7.85
CA GLU A 241 12.26 -11.20 7.57
C GLU A 241 11.84 -12.67 7.43
N ASP A 242 10.86 -13.17 8.19
CA ASP A 242 10.52 -14.60 8.37
C ASP A 242 11.07 -15.53 7.27
N THR A 243 12.32 -15.94 7.46
CA THR A 243 13.08 -16.73 6.48
C THR A 243 12.83 -18.21 6.75
N SER A 244 11.56 -18.58 6.88
CA SER A 244 11.13 -19.94 7.23
C SER A 244 11.65 -21.05 6.32
N SER A 245 12.33 -20.73 5.20
CA SER A 245 13.06 -21.70 4.38
C SER A 245 14.56 -21.40 4.24
N PRO A 246 15.45 -22.41 4.37
CA PRO A 246 16.88 -22.28 4.06
C PRO A 246 17.21 -21.80 2.65
N ALA A 247 16.31 -22.03 1.68
CA ALA A 247 16.48 -21.56 0.31
C ALA A 247 16.30 -20.04 0.19
N ALA A 248 15.32 -19.47 0.90
CA ALA A 248 15.14 -18.02 0.99
C ALA A 248 16.34 -17.36 1.68
N ILE A 249 16.89 -17.97 2.73
CA ILE A 249 18.12 -17.51 3.38
C ILE A 249 19.30 -17.51 2.40
N ALA A 250 19.47 -18.57 1.60
CA ALA A 250 20.59 -18.65 0.67
C ALA A 250 20.53 -17.58 -0.45
N VAL A 251 19.34 -17.30 -0.97
CA VAL A 251 19.13 -16.19 -1.94
C VAL A 251 19.38 -14.84 -1.27
N TRP A 252 18.83 -14.63 -0.07
CA TRP A 252 19.04 -13.42 0.74
C TRP A 252 20.54 -13.16 1.01
N GLN A 253 21.30 -14.20 1.38
CA GLN A 253 22.75 -14.10 1.60
C GLN A 253 23.52 -13.78 0.31
N ALA A 254 23.08 -14.29 -0.85
CA ALA A 254 23.76 -14.08 -2.13
C ALA A 254 23.60 -12.65 -2.65
N ASP A 255 22.44 -12.02 -2.42
CA ASP A 255 22.11 -10.68 -2.90
C ASP A 255 22.53 -9.56 -1.92
N HIS A 256 23.32 -9.88 -0.89
CA HIS A 256 23.70 -8.96 0.18
C HIS A 256 22.47 -8.30 0.82
N GLY A 257 21.37 -9.03 0.86
CA GLY A 257 20.07 -8.58 1.30
C GLY A 257 19.29 -7.70 0.31
N VAL A 258 19.90 -6.96 -0.61
CA VAL A 258 19.15 -5.96 -1.39
C VAL A 258 18.30 -6.67 -2.45
N ASN A 259 16.99 -6.40 -2.53
CA ASN A 259 16.25 -6.71 -3.76
C ASN A 259 16.51 -5.59 -4.78
N PRO A 260 17.39 -5.80 -5.78
CA PRO A 260 17.73 -4.77 -6.76
C PRO A 260 16.57 -4.44 -7.70
N ALA A 261 15.55 -5.30 -7.77
CA ALA A 261 14.36 -5.10 -8.57
C ALA A 261 13.28 -4.27 -7.86
N ALA A 262 13.48 -3.90 -6.58
CA ALA A 262 12.52 -3.06 -5.88
C ALA A 262 12.40 -1.71 -6.57
N THR A 263 11.21 -1.40 -7.08
CA THR A 263 10.93 -0.17 -7.81
C THR A 263 9.49 0.32 -7.57
N PRO A 264 9.29 1.64 -7.45
CA PRO A 264 7.96 2.26 -7.46
C PRO A 264 7.09 1.92 -8.68
N VAL A 265 7.69 1.65 -9.85
CA VAL A 265 6.97 1.36 -11.10
C VAL A 265 5.96 0.21 -10.95
N LEU A 266 6.23 -0.74 -10.04
CA LEU A 266 5.34 -1.87 -9.77
C LEU A 266 3.94 -1.43 -9.31
N MET A 267 3.81 -0.28 -8.64
CA MET A 267 2.52 0.23 -8.16
C MET A 267 1.61 0.64 -9.33
N GLY A 268 2.18 1.33 -10.32
CA GLY A 268 1.48 1.75 -11.54
C GLY A 268 1.16 0.56 -12.45
N ALA A 269 2.15 -0.30 -12.70
CA ALA A 269 1.96 -1.50 -13.53
C ALA A 269 0.89 -2.44 -12.97
N GLY A 270 0.84 -2.63 -11.65
CA GLY A 270 -0.20 -3.43 -10.99
C GLY A 270 -1.59 -2.84 -11.19
N ALA A 271 -1.73 -1.51 -11.10
CA ALA A 271 -3.01 -0.83 -11.35
C ALA A 271 -3.52 -1.03 -12.78
N ASP A 272 -2.64 -1.01 -13.78
CA ASP A 272 -3.02 -1.28 -15.18
C ASP A 272 -3.51 -2.71 -15.38
N VAL A 273 -2.82 -3.69 -14.79
CA VAL A 273 -3.22 -5.11 -14.83
C VAL A 273 -4.61 -5.30 -14.21
N VAL A 274 -4.83 -4.75 -13.01
CA VAL A 274 -6.13 -4.83 -12.34
C VAL A 274 -7.22 -4.12 -13.13
N ARG A 275 -6.96 -2.90 -13.64
CA ARG A 275 -7.92 -2.15 -14.46
C ARG A 275 -8.36 -2.95 -15.68
N ALA A 276 -7.42 -3.57 -16.39
CA ALA A 276 -7.70 -4.38 -17.56
C ALA A 276 -8.54 -5.62 -17.19
N ALA A 277 -8.18 -6.31 -16.11
CA ALA A 277 -8.91 -7.49 -15.62
C ALA A 277 -10.36 -7.16 -15.22
N VAL A 278 -10.56 -6.09 -14.46
CA VAL A 278 -11.90 -5.62 -14.06
C VAL A 278 -12.73 -5.21 -15.27
N ARG A 279 -12.14 -4.47 -16.22
CA ARG A 279 -12.82 -4.06 -17.45
C ARG A 279 -13.27 -5.27 -18.28
N ALA A 280 -12.49 -6.35 -18.30
CA ALA A 280 -12.83 -7.56 -19.04
C ALA A 280 -14.07 -8.28 -18.51
N VAL A 281 -14.41 -8.11 -17.23
CA VAL A 281 -15.57 -8.75 -16.58
C VAL A 281 -16.70 -7.78 -16.24
N THR A 282 -16.52 -6.48 -16.53
CA THR A 282 -17.55 -5.45 -16.32
C THR A 282 -18.29 -5.19 -17.64
N PRO A 283 -19.64 -5.23 -17.66
CA PRO A 283 -20.40 -4.94 -18.88
C PRO A 283 -20.12 -3.55 -19.44
N VAL A 284 -20.15 -3.44 -20.77
CA VAL A 284 -19.95 -2.17 -21.46
C VAL A 284 -21.03 -1.17 -21.05
N GLY A 285 -20.59 0.04 -20.68
CA GLY A 285 -21.48 1.13 -20.27
C GLY A 285 -21.73 1.21 -18.76
N GLU A 286 -21.31 0.21 -17.99
CA GLU A 286 -21.31 0.30 -16.53
C GLU A 286 -20.05 1.03 -16.01
N ALA A 287 -20.18 1.69 -14.87
CA ALA A 287 -19.03 2.29 -14.18
C ALA A 287 -18.09 1.18 -13.68
N LEU A 288 -16.78 1.40 -13.82
CA LEU A 288 -15.78 0.52 -13.21
C LEU A 288 -15.68 0.83 -11.71
N PRO A 289 -15.46 -0.17 -10.85
CA PRO A 289 -15.14 0.06 -9.44
C PRO A 289 -13.84 0.88 -9.30
N SER A 290 -13.74 1.63 -8.20
CA SER A 290 -12.50 2.30 -7.82
C SER A 290 -11.37 1.29 -7.61
N LEU A 291 -10.12 1.70 -7.86
CA LEU A 291 -8.92 0.93 -7.57
C LEU A 291 -8.34 1.35 -6.22
N ALA A 292 -8.16 0.38 -5.33
CA ALA A 292 -7.57 0.60 -4.02
C ALA A 292 -6.33 -0.30 -3.78
N ILE A 293 -5.17 0.28 -3.50
CA ILE A 293 -4.03 -0.48 -3.01
C ILE A 293 -4.07 -0.47 -1.48
N THR A 294 -4.68 -1.48 -0.88
CA THR A 294 -5.06 -1.45 0.54
C THR A 294 -3.95 -1.88 1.49
N GLU A 295 -2.86 -2.46 0.99
CA GLU A 295 -1.59 -2.52 1.70
C GLU A 295 -0.44 -2.31 0.72
N TRP A 296 0.48 -1.39 1.05
CA TRP A 296 1.71 -1.26 0.30
C TRP A 296 2.86 -0.71 1.13
N ASN A 297 4.08 -1.12 0.79
CA ASN A 297 5.33 -0.56 1.31
C ASN A 297 6.50 -0.94 0.36
N LEU A 298 7.72 -0.52 0.70
CA LEU A 298 8.96 -0.99 0.09
C LEU A 298 9.16 -2.49 0.29
N SER A 299 8.96 -2.99 1.53
CA SER A 299 9.08 -4.40 1.89
C SER A 299 7.82 -4.99 2.54
N SER A 300 7.48 -6.24 2.21
CA SER A 300 6.40 -7.01 2.84
C SER A 300 6.79 -7.77 4.11
N GLY A 301 8.07 -7.88 4.47
CA GLY A 301 8.50 -8.78 5.55
C GLY A 301 8.76 -8.11 6.90
N GLY A 302 9.02 -6.80 6.89
CA GLY A 302 9.25 -6.00 8.09
C GLY A 302 10.61 -6.30 8.68
N LEU A 303 11.27 -5.30 9.26
CA LEU A 303 12.71 -5.27 9.59
C LEU A 303 13.64 -4.84 8.44
N ASP A 304 13.08 -4.35 7.32
CA ASP A 304 13.85 -3.61 6.32
C ASP A 304 14.22 -2.21 6.85
N ARG A 305 15.49 -1.99 7.20
CA ARG A 305 15.99 -0.71 7.74
C ARG A 305 15.79 0.46 6.80
N ARG A 306 15.53 0.23 5.51
CA ARG A 306 15.18 1.30 4.58
C ARG A 306 13.83 1.92 4.92
N HIS A 307 12.93 1.22 5.64
CA HIS A 307 11.71 1.83 6.20
C HIS A 307 12.00 2.98 7.18
N ASP A 308 13.16 2.96 7.83
CA ASP A 308 13.58 4.00 8.79
C ASP A 308 14.40 5.14 8.16
N SER A 309 14.69 5.06 6.86
CA SER A 309 15.63 5.98 6.20
C SER A 309 14.98 6.78 5.07
N HIS A 310 15.75 7.74 4.56
CA HIS A 310 15.37 8.53 3.38
C HIS A 310 15.15 7.66 2.13
N VAL A 311 15.72 6.46 2.07
CA VAL A 311 15.52 5.52 0.95
C VAL A 311 14.07 5.05 0.88
N GLY A 312 13.47 4.66 2.01
CA GLY A 312 12.05 4.31 2.08
C GLY A 312 11.13 5.50 1.79
N ALA A 313 11.54 6.70 2.18
CA ALA A 313 10.80 7.92 1.87
C ALA A 313 10.81 8.27 0.36
N ALA A 314 11.97 8.14 -0.29
CA ALA A 314 12.11 8.32 -1.74
C ALA A 314 11.29 7.28 -2.51
N HIS A 315 11.34 6.01 -2.08
CA HIS A 315 10.48 4.96 -2.63
C HIS A 315 9.00 5.33 -2.54
N ALA A 316 8.53 5.73 -1.35
CA ALA A 316 7.13 6.09 -1.14
C ALA A 316 6.68 7.26 -2.02
N LEU A 317 7.51 8.31 -2.18
CA LEU A 317 7.20 9.41 -3.09
C LEU A 317 7.11 8.97 -4.55
N GLY A 318 8.06 8.15 -5.01
CA GLY A 318 8.00 7.56 -6.36
C GLY A 318 6.72 6.73 -6.55
N ALA A 319 6.35 5.95 -5.54
CA ALA A 319 5.15 5.10 -5.58
C ALA A 319 3.88 5.93 -5.68
N LEU A 320 3.79 7.06 -4.96
CA LEU A 320 2.68 8.00 -5.05
C LEU A 320 2.58 8.64 -6.45
N VAL A 321 3.71 8.99 -7.07
CA VAL A 321 3.74 9.49 -8.45
C VAL A 321 3.20 8.44 -9.43
N GLU A 322 3.62 7.17 -9.30
CA GLU A 322 3.12 6.08 -10.14
C GLU A 322 1.62 5.82 -9.93
N MET A 323 1.17 5.76 -8.68
CA MET A 323 -0.25 5.61 -8.36
C MET A 323 -1.11 6.74 -8.94
N GLN A 324 -0.64 7.98 -8.87
CA GLN A 324 -1.32 9.13 -9.49
C GLN A 324 -1.43 9.00 -11.01
N ARG A 325 -0.34 8.60 -11.69
CA ARG A 325 -0.29 8.45 -13.15
C ARG A 325 -1.22 7.36 -13.66
N HIS A 326 -1.32 6.27 -12.90
CA HIS A 326 -2.14 5.11 -13.22
C HIS A 326 -3.55 5.16 -12.59
N ALA A 327 -3.94 6.34 -12.10
CA ALA A 327 -5.26 6.65 -11.56
C ALA A 327 -5.73 5.69 -10.47
N VAL A 328 -4.82 5.24 -9.59
CA VAL A 328 -5.22 4.59 -8.34
C VAL A 328 -6.05 5.59 -7.54
N ASP A 329 -7.21 5.17 -7.04
CA ASP A 329 -8.16 6.07 -6.39
C ASP A 329 -7.81 6.26 -4.91
N VAL A 330 -7.45 5.17 -4.24
CA VAL A 330 -7.13 5.14 -2.80
C VAL A 330 -5.93 4.24 -2.56
N SER A 331 -5.11 4.58 -1.56
CA SER A 331 -4.11 3.63 -1.08
C SER A 331 -3.97 3.70 0.44
N ALA A 332 -3.48 2.61 1.04
CA ALA A 332 -3.18 2.54 2.46
C ALA A 332 -1.77 1.98 2.68
N PHE A 333 -0.85 2.87 3.07
CA PHE A 333 0.53 2.53 3.38
C PHE A 333 0.57 1.67 4.64
N PHE A 334 1.24 0.52 4.56
CA PHE A 334 1.45 -0.34 5.72
C PHE A 334 2.74 0.11 6.40
N ALA A 335 2.76 0.72 7.59
CA ALA A 335 1.64 0.99 8.50
C ALA A 335 1.75 2.34 9.22
N SER A 336 0.74 2.70 10.03
CA SER A 336 0.67 3.99 10.73
C SER A 336 1.80 4.20 11.77
N VAL A 337 2.21 3.13 12.46
CA VAL A 337 3.23 3.16 13.51
C VAL A 337 3.92 1.80 13.61
N ASP A 338 5.16 1.74 14.08
CA ASP A 338 5.80 0.46 14.40
C ASP A 338 5.03 -0.27 15.48
N ARG A 339 4.98 -1.60 15.39
CA ARG A 339 4.38 -2.44 16.41
C ARG A 339 5.32 -2.52 17.59
N HIS A 340 6.46 -3.19 17.46
CA HIS A 340 7.52 -3.32 18.46
C HIS A 340 8.77 -3.83 17.74
N CYS A 341 9.92 -3.25 18.06
CA CYS A 341 11.20 -3.71 17.54
C CYS A 341 11.64 -4.98 18.27
N THR A 342 11.24 -6.15 17.77
CA THR A 342 11.70 -7.46 18.28
C THR A 342 12.54 -8.20 17.24
N ASP A 343 13.52 -8.98 17.68
CA ASP A 343 14.28 -9.87 16.78
C ASP A 343 13.42 -11.05 16.34
N VAL A 344 13.94 -11.90 15.45
CA VAL A 344 13.22 -13.10 14.98
C VAL A 344 12.85 -14.10 16.09
N ALA A 345 13.53 -14.04 17.22
CA ALA A 345 13.21 -14.83 18.41
C ALA A 345 12.25 -14.09 19.36
N HIS A 346 11.66 -12.98 18.92
CA HIS A 346 10.76 -12.10 19.67
C HIS A 346 11.41 -11.45 20.91
N ASN A 347 12.74 -11.37 20.97
CA ASN A 347 13.41 -10.59 22.01
C ASN A 347 13.35 -9.10 21.67
N PRO A 348 13.18 -8.18 22.65
CA PRO A 348 13.24 -6.75 22.38
C PRO A 348 14.59 -6.38 21.76
N THR A 349 14.58 -5.89 20.52
CA THR A 349 15.76 -5.23 19.94
C THR A 349 15.88 -3.86 20.58
N ARG A 350 17.12 -3.46 20.89
CA ARG A 350 17.40 -2.29 21.74
C ARG A 350 17.23 -0.92 21.06
N GLY A 351 16.61 -0.86 19.87
CA GLY A 351 16.55 0.35 19.05
C GLY A 351 15.12 0.84 18.79
N GLU A 352 14.94 2.15 18.74
CA GLU A 352 13.69 2.80 18.30
C GLU A 352 13.40 2.56 16.80
N PHE A 353 14.44 2.28 16.02
CA PHE A 353 14.42 2.09 14.58
C PHE A 353 15.02 0.73 14.24
N CYS A 354 14.19 -0.22 13.85
CA CYS A 354 14.54 -1.62 13.59
C CYS A 354 14.15 -2.11 12.20
N GLY A 355 13.66 -1.22 11.33
CA GLY A 355 13.14 -1.53 10.01
C GLY A 355 11.68 -1.98 10.00
N ASP A 356 10.93 -1.81 11.08
CA ASP A 356 9.49 -2.05 11.09
C ASP A 356 8.77 -1.04 10.15
N TRP A 357 7.61 -1.42 9.65
CA TRP A 357 6.91 -0.77 8.54
C TRP A 357 6.31 0.60 8.88
N GLY A 358 6.32 1.01 10.14
CA GLY A 358 5.60 2.18 10.62
C GLY A 358 6.03 3.48 9.95
N THR A 359 5.08 4.38 9.76
CA THR A 359 5.34 5.78 9.34
C THR A 359 5.97 6.59 10.49
N ALA A 360 5.80 6.10 11.72
CA ALA A 360 6.45 6.60 12.93
C ALA A 360 6.97 5.40 13.75
N SER A 361 7.97 5.65 14.60
CA SER A 361 8.45 4.68 15.59
C SER A 361 7.35 4.29 16.58
N ALA A 362 7.52 3.20 17.33
CA ALA A 362 6.56 2.80 18.36
C ALA A 362 6.38 3.89 19.44
N GLY A 363 7.39 4.74 19.65
CA GLY A 363 7.34 5.91 20.53
C GLY A 363 6.65 7.14 19.92
N GLY A 364 6.21 7.06 18.67
CA GLY A 364 5.55 8.15 17.93
C GLY A 364 6.49 9.12 17.24
N VAL A 365 7.80 8.82 17.16
CA VAL A 365 8.77 9.66 16.44
C VAL A 365 8.56 9.47 14.94
N ARG A 366 8.35 10.58 14.22
CA ARG A 366 8.13 10.58 12.78
C ARG A 366 9.37 10.10 12.05
N LYS A 367 9.21 9.12 11.17
CA LYS A 367 10.27 8.64 10.28
C LYS A 367 10.34 9.49 9.01
N PRO A 368 11.41 9.40 8.20
CA PRO A 368 11.50 10.09 6.93
C PRO A 368 10.27 9.91 6.03
N VAL A 369 9.69 8.70 5.97
CA VAL A 369 8.49 8.43 5.17
C VAL A 369 7.26 9.24 5.62
N TRP A 370 7.16 9.66 6.88
CA TRP A 370 6.12 10.59 7.33
C TRP A 370 6.19 11.91 6.56
N PHE A 371 7.41 12.43 6.36
CA PHE A 371 7.65 13.69 5.65
C PHE A 371 7.44 13.54 4.14
N ALA A 372 7.62 12.35 3.57
CA ALA A 372 7.21 12.06 2.19
C ALA A 372 5.69 12.30 2.00
N PHE A 373 4.85 11.81 2.90
CA PHE A 373 3.40 12.06 2.84
C PHE A 373 3.04 13.54 3.10
N ASP A 374 3.78 14.24 3.98
CA ASP A 374 3.62 15.70 4.13
C ASP A 374 3.96 16.46 2.84
N LEU A 375 5.03 16.08 2.15
CA LEU A 375 5.41 16.65 0.85
C LEU A 375 4.34 16.37 -0.22
N TRP A 376 3.78 15.16 -0.27
CA TRP A 376 2.67 14.83 -1.16
C TRP A 376 1.44 15.72 -0.91
N ASN A 377 1.04 15.88 0.35
CA ASN A 377 -0.08 16.75 0.74
C ASN A 377 0.12 18.20 0.32
N ARG A 378 1.37 18.68 0.29
CA ARG A 378 1.68 20.03 -0.18
C ARG A 378 1.48 20.18 -1.69
N LEU A 379 1.52 19.10 -2.47
CA LEU A 379 1.23 19.14 -3.91
C LEU A 379 -0.26 19.37 -4.21
N ALA A 380 -1.15 19.45 -3.22
CA ALA A 380 -2.57 19.76 -3.45
C ALA A 380 -2.76 20.89 -4.47
N GLY A 381 -3.69 20.67 -5.40
CA GLY A 381 -3.89 21.52 -6.57
C GLY A 381 -4.16 20.67 -7.81
N GLN A 382 -3.91 21.25 -8.98
CA GLN A 382 -4.01 20.57 -10.28
C GLN A 382 -2.63 20.12 -10.75
N VAL A 383 -2.54 18.90 -11.27
CA VAL A 383 -1.34 18.39 -11.92
C VAL A 383 -1.01 19.26 -13.12
N LEU A 384 0.26 19.61 -13.30
CA LEU A 384 0.75 20.32 -14.46
C LEU A 384 1.35 19.32 -15.46
N PRO A 385 1.11 19.46 -16.76
CA PRO A 385 1.84 18.70 -17.77
C PRO A 385 3.34 18.97 -17.68
N MET A 386 4.13 17.89 -17.76
CA MET A 386 5.57 17.98 -17.67
C MET A 386 6.29 16.84 -18.40
N THR A 387 7.57 17.03 -18.67
CA THR A 387 8.46 16.02 -19.30
C THR A 387 9.82 15.98 -18.60
N GLY A 388 10.59 14.91 -18.86
CA GLY A 388 12.01 14.81 -18.50
C GLY A 388 12.31 13.90 -17.31
N ASP A 389 11.31 13.25 -16.72
CA ASP A 389 11.55 12.19 -15.75
C ASP A 389 11.92 10.86 -16.42
N ASP A 390 12.41 9.90 -15.64
CA ASP A 390 12.90 8.61 -16.11
C ASP A 390 12.66 7.53 -15.02
N PRO A 391 11.42 7.03 -14.88
CA PRO A 391 11.08 6.03 -13.87
C PRO A 391 11.94 4.76 -13.96
N ASN A 392 12.29 4.34 -15.19
CA ASN A 392 13.12 3.16 -15.42
C ASN A 392 14.57 3.37 -14.99
N GLY A 393 15.08 4.61 -15.06
CA GLY A 393 16.39 4.98 -14.52
C GLY A 393 16.37 5.41 -13.06
N GLY A 394 15.23 5.32 -12.37
CA GLY A 394 15.11 5.66 -10.95
C GLY A 394 14.89 7.15 -10.67
N PHE A 395 14.20 7.86 -11.57
CA PHE A 395 13.89 9.28 -11.39
C PHE A 395 12.44 9.59 -11.73
N TRP A 396 11.69 10.08 -10.75
CA TRP A 396 10.31 10.51 -10.90
C TRP A 396 10.20 12.00 -10.69
N ALA A 397 9.25 12.61 -11.36
CA ALA A 397 8.90 13.99 -11.11
C ALA A 397 7.40 14.21 -11.33
N MET A 398 6.88 15.19 -10.59
CA MET A 398 5.50 15.63 -10.68
C MET A 398 5.43 17.10 -10.38
N ALA A 399 4.59 17.84 -11.11
CA ALA A 399 4.36 19.24 -10.84
C ALA A 399 2.87 19.49 -10.59
N SER A 400 2.58 20.44 -9.72
CA SER A 400 1.23 20.87 -9.44
C SER A 400 1.11 22.38 -9.28
N ARG A 401 -0.10 22.90 -9.46
CA ARG A 401 -0.44 24.31 -9.24
C ARG A 401 -1.65 24.43 -8.32
N SER A 402 -1.53 25.27 -7.31
CA SER A 402 -2.65 25.82 -6.54
C SER A 402 -2.50 27.33 -6.54
N ASP A 403 -3.54 28.03 -6.98
CA ASP A 403 -3.54 29.49 -7.02
C ASP A 403 -2.34 30.05 -7.82
N SER A 404 -1.52 30.87 -7.15
CA SER A 404 -0.28 31.45 -7.68
C SER A 404 0.98 30.62 -7.36
N THR A 405 0.85 29.45 -6.76
CA THR A 405 1.99 28.59 -6.38
C THR A 405 2.14 27.41 -7.33
N VAL A 406 3.32 27.28 -7.93
CA VAL A 406 3.77 26.07 -8.64
C VAL A 406 4.66 25.28 -7.69
N ARG A 407 4.44 23.97 -7.62
CA ARG A 407 5.25 23.03 -6.85
C ARG A 407 5.77 21.95 -7.76
N VAL A 408 7.04 21.59 -7.60
CA VAL A 408 7.68 20.52 -8.36
C VAL A 408 8.27 19.55 -7.35
N LEU A 409 7.78 18.32 -7.38
CA LEU A 409 8.33 17.18 -6.66
C LEU A 409 9.32 16.47 -7.59
N LEU A 410 10.51 16.21 -7.07
CA LEU A 410 11.58 15.49 -7.74
C LEU A 410 12.01 14.35 -6.82
N VAL A 411 12.12 13.14 -7.35
CA VAL A 411 12.42 11.94 -6.57
C VAL A 411 13.49 11.14 -7.30
N ALA A 412 14.62 10.90 -6.65
CA ALA A 412 15.61 9.93 -7.10
C ALA A 412 15.53 8.72 -6.18
N PHE A 413 15.31 7.54 -6.73
CA PHE A 413 15.30 6.29 -5.98
C PHE A 413 15.92 5.17 -6.80
N SER A 414 16.78 4.40 -6.16
CA SER A 414 17.39 3.19 -6.71
C SER A 414 17.64 2.22 -5.57
N ALA A 415 17.09 1.01 -5.69
CA ALA A 415 17.26 -0.01 -4.66
C ALA A 415 18.72 -0.49 -4.54
N ALA A 416 19.46 -0.53 -5.65
CA ALA A 416 20.79 -1.12 -5.72
C ALA A 416 21.93 -0.09 -5.75
N VAL A 417 21.76 1.00 -6.51
CA VAL A 417 22.84 1.97 -6.78
C VAL A 417 22.27 3.38 -6.66
N PRO A 418 22.39 4.03 -5.48
CA PRO A 418 22.08 5.45 -5.33
C PRO A 418 22.86 6.27 -6.36
N ARG A 419 22.22 7.29 -6.92
CA ARG A 419 22.84 8.15 -7.94
C ARG A 419 22.41 9.59 -7.70
N ASP A 420 23.39 10.43 -7.40
CA ASP A 420 23.22 11.87 -7.43
C ASP A 420 22.76 12.31 -8.83
N ARG A 421 21.81 13.24 -8.86
CA ARG A 421 21.30 13.85 -10.08
C ARG A 421 21.34 15.36 -9.97
N THR A 422 21.98 15.99 -10.96
CA THR A 422 21.80 17.42 -11.21
C THR A 422 20.55 17.59 -12.07
N VAL A 423 19.57 18.35 -11.58
CA VAL A 423 18.30 18.56 -12.27
C VAL A 423 18.11 20.05 -12.57
N GLN A 424 17.88 20.37 -13.84
CA GLN A 424 17.40 21.68 -14.26
C GLN A 424 15.88 21.66 -14.34
N VAL A 425 15.22 22.60 -13.66
CA VAL A 425 13.75 22.77 -13.76
C VAL A 425 13.47 24.00 -14.62
N ALA A 426 12.89 23.78 -15.79
CA ALA A 426 12.43 24.80 -16.70
C ALA A 426 10.92 25.00 -16.55
N LEU A 427 10.49 26.21 -16.21
CA LEU A 427 9.09 26.60 -16.13
C LEU A 427 8.71 27.39 -17.40
N ALA A 428 7.67 26.95 -18.10
CA ALA A 428 7.11 27.64 -19.26
C ALA A 428 5.69 28.15 -18.96
N GLY A 429 5.30 29.25 -19.61
CA GLY A 429 3.97 29.87 -19.46
C GLY A 429 3.93 30.98 -18.39
N SER A 430 2.78 31.12 -17.71
CA SER A 430 2.59 32.09 -16.61
C SER A 430 3.31 31.65 -15.33
N VAL A 431 4.62 31.87 -15.31
CA VAL A 431 5.51 31.55 -14.18
C VAL A 431 5.22 32.45 -12.97
N PRO A 432 5.08 31.89 -11.77
CA PRO A 432 4.97 32.68 -10.54
C PRO A 432 6.16 33.63 -10.33
N THR A 433 5.91 34.84 -9.84
CA THR A 433 6.94 35.87 -9.59
C THR A 433 7.51 35.83 -8.17
N GLY A 434 7.14 34.83 -7.36
CA GLY A 434 7.63 34.69 -5.98
C GLY A 434 9.03 34.10 -5.90
N GLU A 435 9.68 34.25 -4.75
CA GLU A 435 10.97 33.60 -4.49
C GLU A 435 10.80 32.07 -4.41
N PRO A 436 11.62 31.29 -5.14
CA PRO A 436 11.56 29.84 -5.04
C PRO A 436 12.13 29.37 -3.70
N THR A 437 11.48 28.35 -3.12
CA THR A 437 11.95 27.67 -1.90
C THR A 437 12.19 26.20 -2.18
N VAL A 438 13.18 25.58 -1.53
CA VAL A 438 13.44 24.14 -1.65
C VAL A 438 13.24 23.46 -0.29
N ARG A 439 12.74 22.23 -0.36
CA ARG A 439 12.69 21.29 0.76
C ARG A 439 13.34 20.01 0.29
N ARG A 440 14.22 19.43 1.11
CA ARG A 440 14.94 18.20 0.80
C ARG A 440 14.60 17.12 1.81
N LEU A 441 14.51 15.90 1.33
CA LEU A 441 14.35 14.71 2.15
C LEU A 441 15.39 13.68 1.71
N ASP A 442 16.54 13.69 2.38
CA ASP A 442 17.71 12.88 2.04
C ASP A 442 18.48 12.50 3.31
N ALA A 443 19.69 11.94 3.15
CA ALA A 443 20.52 11.51 4.26
C ALA A 443 20.92 12.64 5.23
N SER A 444 21.08 13.87 4.74
CA SER A 444 21.43 15.04 5.56
C SER A 444 20.21 15.83 6.03
N HIS A 445 19.06 15.62 5.41
CA HIS A 445 17.79 16.29 5.73
C HIS A 445 16.66 15.25 5.96
N PRO A 446 16.74 14.42 7.02
CA PRO A 446 15.81 13.30 7.22
C PRO A 446 14.37 13.73 7.56
N ASP A 447 14.12 15.03 7.77
CA ASP A 447 12.83 15.56 8.23
C ASP A 447 12.21 16.63 7.32
N GLY A 448 12.68 16.79 6.08
CA GLY A 448 11.97 17.57 5.08
C GLY A 448 11.91 19.08 5.34
N ARG A 449 12.80 19.62 6.18
CA ARG A 449 12.79 21.04 6.56
C ARG A 449 13.05 21.95 5.34
N PRO A 450 12.46 23.16 5.31
CA PRO A 450 12.76 24.15 4.28
C PRO A 450 14.19 24.66 4.36
N GLU A 451 14.77 24.91 3.20
CA GLU A 451 16.05 25.59 3.03
C GLU A 451 15.88 26.77 2.07
N ALA A 452 16.64 27.84 2.31
CA ALA A 452 16.79 28.90 1.32
C ALA A 452 17.52 28.32 0.11
N LEU A 453 17.00 28.56 -1.09
CA LEU A 453 17.75 28.29 -2.31
C LEU A 453 18.98 29.20 -2.31
N THR A 454 20.16 28.65 -2.05
CA THR A 454 21.41 29.30 -2.44
C THR A 454 21.37 29.39 -3.96
N THR A 455 21.24 30.60 -4.47
CA THR A 455 21.15 30.89 -5.90
C THR A 455 22.33 30.25 -6.63
N GLY A 456 22.08 29.13 -7.32
CA GLY A 456 23.07 28.39 -8.11
C GLY A 456 22.95 26.87 -7.90
N LEU A 457 22.32 26.19 -8.88
CA LEU A 457 22.28 24.72 -9.05
C LEU A 457 21.95 23.91 -7.78
N ALA A 458 20.69 23.51 -7.62
CA ALA A 458 20.34 22.48 -6.65
C ALA A 458 20.76 21.10 -7.20
N SER A 459 21.70 20.42 -6.54
CA SER A 459 21.90 18.97 -6.75
C SER A 459 20.93 18.21 -5.86
N ILE A 460 20.29 17.19 -6.43
CA ILE A 460 19.43 16.25 -5.70
C ILE A 460 20.26 14.99 -5.54
N ALA A 461 20.63 14.67 -4.30
CA ALA A 461 21.36 13.45 -3.96
C ALA A 461 20.36 12.36 -3.57
#